data_AF-A0A6C0KMQ6-F1
#
_entry.id   AF-A0A6C0KMQ6-F1
#
_cell.length_a   1.000
_cell.length_b   1.000
_cell.length_c   1.000
_cell.angle_alpha   90.00
_cell.angle_beta   90.00
_cell.angle_gamma   90.00
#
_symmetry.space_group_name_H-M   'P 1'
#
loop_
_entity.id
_entity.type
_entity.pdbx_description
1 polymer ?
#
loop_
_entity_poly.entity_id
_entity_poly.type
_entity_poly.pdbx_seq_one_letter_code
_entity_poly.pdbx_strand_id
1 'polypeptide(L)'
;MLIASFCGPALIYFTFMLIHVMIFMYKNKTNEAILQLVVGILMTLLLQLLCMKGMSIISWIIVFIPFIFYTYMMILLFHAFGLDPDENMKQFLVT
;
A
#
# COMPACT_ATOMS: atom_id res chain seq x y z
N MET A 1 0.97 -10.26 -22.58
CA MET A 1 -0.48 -10.22 -22.84
C MET A 1 -1.36 -10.83 -21.74
N LEU A 2 -0.81 -11.51 -20.71
CA LEU A 2 -1.58 -11.97 -19.53
C LEU A 2 -1.98 -10.85 -18.55
N ILE A 3 -1.24 -9.75 -18.56
CA ILE A 3 -1.51 -8.49 -17.85
C ILE A 3 -2.67 -7.68 -18.44
N ALA A 4 -3.24 -8.08 -19.59
CA ALA A 4 -4.36 -7.35 -20.20
C ALA A 4 -5.70 -7.62 -19.49
N SER A 5 -5.83 -8.72 -18.74
CA SER A 5 -7.05 -9.05 -17.99
C SER A 5 -7.03 -8.57 -16.54
N PHE A 6 -5.84 -8.41 -15.96
CA PHE A 6 -5.68 -7.87 -14.62
C PHE A 6 -5.56 -6.35 -14.67
N CYS A 7 -6.40 -5.68 -13.91
CA CYS A 7 -6.40 -4.23 -13.89
C CYS A 7 -5.17 -3.67 -13.17
N GLY A 8 -4.50 -2.68 -13.77
CA GLY A 8 -3.36 -1.99 -13.18
C GLY A 8 -3.54 -1.60 -11.70
N PRO A 9 -4.64 -0.92 -11.30
CA PRO A 9 -4.85 -0.57 -9.90
C PRO A 9 -5.04 -1.77 -8.97
N ALA A 10 -5.67 -2.86 -9.46
CA ALA A 10 -5.84 -4.08 -8.67
C ALA A 10 -4.50 -4.79 -8.42
N LEU A 11 -3.61 -4.79 -9.42
CA LEU A 11 -2.28 -5.39 -9.31
C LEU A 11 -1.40 -4.64 -8.29
N ILE A 12 -1.40 -3.31 -8.33
CA ILE A 12 -0.65 -2.47 -7.37
C ILE A 12 -1.19 -2.66 -5.95
N TYR A 13 -2.51 -2.72 -5.80
CA TYR A 13 -3.10 -2.96 -4.49
C TYR A 13 -2.74 -4.36 -3.94
N PHE A 14 -2.73 -5.38 -4.79
CA PHE A 14 -2.34 -6.74 -4.40
C PHE A 14 -0.89 -6.82 -3.92
N THR A 15 0.06 -6.15 -4.58
CA THR A 15 1.46 -6.13 -4.12
C THR A 15 1.60 -5.41 -2.78
N PHE A 16 0.90 -4.29 -2.59
CA PHE A 16 0.87 -3.57 -1.32
C PHE A 16 0.29 -4.42 -0.19
N MET A 17 -0.77 -5.17 -0.47
CA MET A 17 -1.40 -6.10 0.47
C MET A 17 -0.40 -7.19 0.93
N LEU A 18 0.38 -7.77 0.01
CA LEU A 18 1.39 -8.77 0.36
C LEU A 18 2.45 -8.22 1.33
N ILE A 19 2.93 -7.00 1.09
CA ILE A 19 3.89 -6.33 1.99
C ILE A 19 3.28 -6.16 3.38
N HIS A 20 2.02 -5.75 3.46
CA HIS A 20 1.33 -5.57 4.74
C HIS A 20 1.20 -6.88 5.50
N VAL A 21 0.75 -7.94 4.83
CA VAL A 21 0.62 -9.27 5.44
C VAL A 21 1.97 -9.75 6.00
N MET A 22 3.06 -9.54 5.27
CA MET A 22 4.41 -9.84 5.77
C MET A 22 4.73 -9.07 7.06
N ILE A 23 4.44 -7.77 7.12
CA ILE A 23 4.67 -6.95 8.33
C ILE A 23 3.88 -7.49 9.52
N PHE A 24 2.62 -7.89 9.33
CA PHE A 24 1.81 -8.46 10.41
C PHE A 24 2.35 -9.81 10.89
N MET A 25 2.89 -10.63 9.98
CA MET A 25 3.56 -11.89 10.34
C MET A 25 4.78 -11.64 11.22
N TYR A 26 5.61 -10.63 10.93
CA TYR A 26 6.76 -10.27 11.77
C TYR A 26 6.37 -9.82 13.18
N LYS A 27 5.19 -9.21 13.35
CA LYS A 27 4.69 -8.76 14.66
C LYS A 27 4.04 -9.90 15.47
N ASN A 28 3.97 -11.12 14.93
CA ASN A 28 3.33 -12.30 15.53
C ASN A 28 1.87 -12.05 15.99
N LYS A 29 1.18 -11.13 15.31
CA LYS A 29 -0.18 -10.71 15.63
C LYS A 29 -1.18 -11.35 14.67
N THR A 30 -1.42 -12.64 14.87
CA THR A 30 -2.18 -13.48 13.93
C THR A 30 -3.61 -12.98 13.68
N ASN A 31 -4.30 -12.49 14.72
CA ASN A 31 -5.67 -11.98 14.58
C ASN A 31 -5.75 -10.78 13.63
N GLU A 32 -4.77 -9.90 13.72
CA GLU A 32 -4.68 -8.70 12.88
C GLU A 32 -4.23 -9.08 11.46
N ALA A 33 -3.30 -10.04 11.32
CA ALA A 33 -2.85 -10.55 10.03
C ALA A 33 -4.00 -11.16 9.20
N ILE A 34 -4.87 -11.95 9.83
CA ILE A 34 -6.02 -12.57 9.16
C ILE A 34 -7.01 -11.49 8.68
N LEU A 35 -7.28 -10.48 9.50
CA LEU A 35 -8.17 -9.38 9.13
C LEU A 35 -7.59 -8.60 7.94
N GLN A 36 -6.29 -8.29 7.96
CA GLN A 36 -5.60 -7.60 6.88
C GLN A 36 -5.68 -8.40 5.56
N LEU A 37 -5.57 -9.73 5.64
CA LEU A 37 -5.65 -10.63 4.50
C LEU A 37 -7.07 -10.63 3.91
N VAL A 38 -8.11 -10.78 4.75
CA VAL A 38 -9.52 -10.78 4.30
C VAL A 38 -9.89 -9.44 3.66
N VAL A 39 -9.56 -8.31 4.30
CA VAL A 39 -9.82 -6.97 3.75
C VAL A 39 -9.04 -6.76 2.45
N GLY A 40 -7.79 -7.24 2.39
CA GLY A 40 -6.96 -7.18 1.20
C GLY A 40 -7.55 -7.91 -0.01
N ILE A 41 -8.08 -9.12 0.20
CA ILE A 41 -8.76 -9.88 -0.86
C ILE A 41 -10.05 -9.18 -1.30
N LEU A 42 -10.87 -8.73 -0.34
CA LEU A 42 -12.13 -8.04 -0.63
C LEU A 42 -11.91 -6.79 -1.50
N MET A 43 -10.92 -5.98 -1.14
CA MET A 43 -10.57 -4.78 -1.91
C MET A 43 -10.05 -5.12 -3.31
N THR A 44 -9.17 -6.12 -3.43
CA THR A 44 -8.65 -6.54 -4.74
C THR A 44 -9.77 -6.98 -5.69
N LEU A 45 -10.75 -7.75 -5.18
CA LEU A 45 -11.92 -8.17 -5.93
C LEU A 45 -12.83 -7.00 -6.33
N LEU A 46 -13.05 -6.06 -5.41
CA LEU A 46 -13.83 -4.85 -5.68
C LEU A 46 -13.20 -4.03 -6.81
N LEU A 47 -11.89 -3.81 -6.77
CA LEU A 47 -11.16 -3.05 -7.78
C LEU A 47 -11.17 -3.75 -9.14
N GLN A 48 -11.03 -5.07 -9.15
CA GLN A 48 -11.13 -5.89 -10.37
C GLN A 48 -12.54 -5.75 -10.99
N LEU A 49 -13.61 -5.81 -10.18
CA LEU A 49 -14.98 -5.66 -10.67
C LEU A 49 -15.27 -4.24 -11.21
N LEU A 50 -14.84 -3.19 -10.49
CA LEU A 50 -15.01 -1.81 -10.94
C LEU A 50 -14.31 -1.55 -12.27
N CYS A 51 -13.10 -2.08 -12.41
CA CYS A 51 -12.32 -1.89 -13.62
C CYS A 51 -12.90 -2.69 -14.80
N MET A 52 -13.42 -3.90 -14.58
CA MET A 52 -14.15 -4.66 -15.60
C MET A 52 -15.43 -3.96 -16.08
N LYS A 53 -16.06 -3.14 -15.23
CA LYS A 53 -17.19 -2.26 -15.59
C LYS A 53 -16.77 -1.01 -16.40
N GLY A 54 -15.49 -0.85 -16.74
CA GLY A 54 -14.96 0.28 -17.49
C GLY A 54 -14.57 1.50 -16.65
N MET A 55 -14.68 1.43 -15.32
CA MET A 55 -14.41 2.54 -14.40
C MET A 55 -12.95 2.59 -13.93
N SER A 56 -12.00 2.55 -14.88
CA SER A 56 -10.56 2.52 -14.56
C SER A 56 -10.11 3.74 -13.74
N ILE A 57 -10.57 4.95 -14.10
CA ILE A 57 -10.24 6.20 -13.39
C ILE A 57 -10.63 6.14 -11.91
N ILE A 58 -11.80 5.60 -11.60
CA ILE A 58 -12.32 5.56 -10.22
C ILE A 58 -11.49 4.57 -9.39
N SER A 59 -11.13 3.42 -9.95
CA SER A 59 -10.25 2.46 -9.28
C SER A 59 -8.88 3.05 -8.94
N TRP A 60 -8.32 3.90 -9.80
CA TRP A 60 -7.06 4.59 -9.53
C TRP A 60 -7.15 5.55 -8.34
N ILE A 61 -8.22 6.34 -8.25
CA ILE A 61 -8.44 7.27 -7.12
C ILE A 61 -8.52 6.50 -5.80
N ILE A 62 -9.22 5.36 -5.79
CA ILE A 62 -9.36 4.52 -4.59
C ILE A 62 -8.01 4.01 -4.09
N VAL A 63 -7.08 3.63 -4.98
CA VAL A 63 -5.74 3.15 -4.60
C VAL A 63 -4.85 4.28 -4.07
N PHE A 64 -5.01 5.51 -4.57
CA PHE A 64 -4.20 6.64 -4.13
C PHE A 64 -4.48 7.07 -2.68
N ILE A 65 -5.73 6.99 -2.24
CA ILE A 65 -6.13 7.41 -0.88
C ILE A 65 -5.32 6.69 0.22
N PRO A 66 -5.28 5.35 0.30
CA PRO A 66 -4.50 4.66 1.33
C PRO A 66 -3.00 4.87 1.17
N PHE A 67 -2.48 5.05 -0.05
CA PHE A 67 -1.06 5.31 -0.27
C PHE A 67 -0.63 6.69 0.28
N ILE A 68 -1.42 7.73 0.01
CA ILE A 68 -1.19 9.08 0.54
C ILE A 68 -1.31 9.06 2.07
N PHE A 69 -2.33 8.39 2.60
CA PHE A 69 -2.50 8.28 4.04
C PHE A 69 -1.33 7.55 4.72
N TYR A 70 -0.88 6.42 4.14
CA TYR A 70 0.24 5.65 4.67
C TYR A 70 1.55 6.44 4.66
N THR A 71 1.86 7.13 3.56
CA THR A 71 3.05 7.99 3.47
C THR A 71 3.01 9.12 4.49
N TYR A 72 1.86 9.77 4.66
CA TYR A 72 1.66 10.80 5.68
C TYR A 72 1.85 10.25 7.10
N MET A 73 1.25 9.10 7.42
CA MET A 73 1.43 8.44 8.72
C MET A 73 2.89 8.10 8.99
N MET A 74 3.61 7.59 7.99
CA MET A 74 5.04 7.28 8.15
C MET A 74 5.87 8.53 8.41
N ILE A 75 5.65 9.63 7.68
CA ILE A 75 6.36 10.90 7.91
C ILE A 75 6.12 11.41 9.33
N LEU A 76 4.87 11.39 9.80
CA LEU A 76 4.54 11.78 11.18
C LEU A 76 5.23 10.88 12.20
N LEU A 77 5.30 9.58 11.94
CA LEU A 77 5.97 8.62 12.82
C LEU A 77 7.47 8.92 12.93
N PHE A 78 8.14 9.15 11.79
CA PHE A 78 9.56 9.51 11.75
C PHE A 78 9.83 10.83 12.50
N HIS A 79 8.96 11.82 12.31
CA HIS A 79 9.08 13.11 12.99
C HIS A 79 8.84 12.99 14.51
N ALA A 80 7.84 12.22 14.93
CA ALA A 80 7.50 12.04 16.34
C ALA A 80 8.56 11.24 17.12
N PHE A 81 9.21 10.26 16.48
CA PHE A 81 10.30 9.49 17.11
C PHE A 81 11.67 10.14 16.98
N GLY A 82 11.82 11.25 16.24
CA GLY A 82 13.11 11.91 16.06
C GLY A 82 14.17 11.00 15.45
N LEU A 83 13.75 10.04 14.61
CA LEU A 83 14.66 9.22 13.80
C LEU A 83 15.18 10.11 12.65
N ASP A 84 15.96 11.13 13.00
CA ASP A 84 16.74 11.91 12.05
C ASP A 84 17.65 10.93 11.30
N PRO A 85 17.66 10.93 9.96
CA PRO A 85 18.63 10.15 9.21
C PRO A 85 20.02 10.63 9.63
N ASP A 86 20.84 9.66 10.06
CA ASP A 86 22.25 9.81 10.43
C ASP A 86 22.92 10.88 9.56
N GLU A 87 23.61 11.84 10.19
CA GLU A 87 24.12 13.10 9.60
C GLU A 87 24.85 12.93 8.26
N ASN A 88 25.35 11.72 7.99
CA ASN A 88 26.00 11.29 6.75
C ASN A 88 25.11 11.30 5.49
N MET A 89 23.77 11.39 5.59
CA MET A 89 22.88 11.48 4.42
C MET A 89 22.53 12.92 4.01
N LYS A 90 22.74 13.91 4.90
CA LYS A 90 22.49 15.33 4.57
C LYS A 90 23.41 15.87 3.48
N GLN A 91 24.56 15.22 3.25
CA GLN A 91 25.53 15.61 2.23
C GLN A 91 25.09 15.34 0.78
N PHE A 92 24.12 14.44 0.55
CA PHE A 92 23.66 14.09 -0.81
C PHE A 92 22.50 14.94 -1.35
N LEU A 93 21.92 15.83 -0.53
CA LEU A 93 20.83 16.73 -0.95
C LEU A 93 21.28 18.19 -1.12
N VAL A 94 22.58 18.49 -0.98
CA VAL A 94 23.16 19.84 -1.13
C VAL A 94 24.39 19.85 -2.07
N THR A 95 24.42 18.96 -3.06
CA THR A 95 25.34 19.05 -4.21
C THR A 95 24.60 18.58 -5.45
#